data_AF-A0A963U924-F1
#
_entry.id   AF-A0A963U924-F1
#
_cell.length_a   1.000
_cell.length_b   1.000
_cell.length_c   1.000
_cell.angle_alpha   90.00
_cell.angle_beta   90.00
_cell.angle_gamma   90.00
#
_symmetry.space_group_name_H-M   'P 1'
#
loop_
_entity.id
_entity.type
_entity.pdbx_description
1 polymer ?
#
loop_
_entity_poly.entity_id
_entity_poly.type
_entity_poly.pdbx_seq_one_letter_code
_entity_poly.pdbx_strand_id
1 'polypeptide(L)'
;MRRLLSASAVLALAACQPPIPDSRPGGVGFDNYGDYQQRQIAAQQAARAPAYAAPGTAVVPPANYTSPVVTGQSAVAPGAPTAADLAQAGIGAGSTTTASSIGAPATAAPLPSYVPPANPQVAEATSYPAGTAAPAPEINNGGISDEQDFSAVSSRETIASDKQRIEQNRAAYQQVQPTENPERTGASEAAVDLVQYALKAPNKLGETIYPRSKIALTNSEKSCGRFGTPEAAQQAFLKSGGPRRDPKNLDPDGDGFACYWDPTPFQQAKN
;
A
#
# COMPACT_ATOMS: atom_id res chain seq x y z
N MET A 1 21.04 -53.34 49.16
CA MET A 1 20.87 -54.17 47.94
C MET A 1 19.71 -53.70 47.05
N ARG A 2 18.52 -53.42 47.59
CA ARG A 2 17.34 -53.02 46.78
C ARG A 2 17.48 -51.69 46.01
N ARG A 3 18.25 -50.72 46.52
CA ARG A 3 18.52 -49.44 45.82
C ARG A 3 19.61 -49.52 44.74
N LEU A 4 20.51 -50.50 44.83
CA LEU A 4 21.55 -50.74 43.81
C LEU A 4 20.99 -51.44 42.57
N LEU A 5 19.97 -52.29 42.77
CA LEU A 5 19.20 -52.93 41.69
C LEU A 5 18.39 -51.92 40.88
N SER A 6 17.82 -50.88 41.51
CA SER A 6 17.05 -49.84 40.81
C SER A 6 17.93 -48.91 39.96
N ALA A 7 19.13 -48.58 40.45
CA ALA A 7 20.07 -47.73 39.70
C ALA A 7 20.63 -48.44 38.45
N SER A 8 20.88 -49.75 38.54
CA SER A 8 21.40 -50.53 37.42
C SER A 8 20.36 -50.71 36.30
N ALA A 9 19.07 -50.77 36.63
CA ALA A 9 17.99 -50.87 35.64
C ALA A 9 17.79 -49.58 34.83
N VAL A 10 18.00 -48.40 35.44
CA VAL A 10 17.92 -47.11 34.74
C VAL A 10 19.15 -46.89 33.84
N LEU A 11 20.34 -47.32 34.28
CA LEU A 11 21.56 -47.25 33.46
C LEU A 11 21.50 -48.17 32.23
N ALA A 12 20.87 -49.34 32.35
CA ALA A 12 20.70 -50.29 31.25
C ALA A 12 19.74 -49.80 30.16
N LEU A 13 18.79 -48.91 30.47
CA LEU A 13 17.86 -48.34 29.49
C LEU A 13 18.48 -47.19 28.67
N ALA A 14 19.46 -46.47 29.21
CA ALA A 14 20.11 -45.35 28.51
C ALA A 14 21.18 -45.81 27.49
N ALA A 15 21.58 -47.08 27.50
CA ALA A 15 22.63 -47.62 26.63
C ALA A 15 22.11 -48.20 25.30
N CYS A 16 20.80 -48.22 25.07
CA CYS A 16 20.19 -48.79 23.86
C CYS A 16 19.70 -47.75 22.85
N GLN A 17 20.22 -46.52 22.88
CA GLN A 17 19.87 -45.52 21.87
C GLN A 17 21.06 -45.34 20.90
N PRO A 18 20.97 -45.83 19.65
CA PRO A 18 22.03 -45.62 18.67
C PRO A 18 22.16 -44.11 18.37
N PRO A 19 23.38 -43.58 18.16
CA PRO A 19 23.52 -42.21 17.65
C PRO A 19 22.76 -42.11 16.32
N ILE A 20 21.81 -41.19 16.26
CA ILE A 20 21.09 -40.88 15.03
C ILE A 20 22.17 -40.40 14.05
N PRO A 21 22.39 -41.08 12.89
CA PRO A 21 23.33 -40.59 11.91
C PRO A 21 22.81 -39.24 11.40
N ASP A 22 23.62 -38.20 11.51
CA ASP A 22 23.40 -36.89 10.88
C ASP A 22 23.24 -37.09 9.37
N SER A 23 22.01 -37.36 8.96
CA SER A 23 21.64 -37.54 7.57
C SER A 23 21.40 -36.17 6.95
N ARG A 24 22.47 -35.37 6.84
CA ARG A 24 22.71 -34.39 5.76
C ARG A 24 24.01 -33.58 5.96
N PRO A 25 25.18 -34.10 5.59
CA PRO A 25 26.22 -33.27 5.00
C PRO A 25 25.84 -33.03 3.54
N GLY A 26 25.01 -32.01 3.27
CA GLY A 26 24.57 -31.66 1.91
C GLY A 26 23.07 -31.46 1.78
N GLY A 27 22.57 -30.35 2.33
CA GLY A 27 21.21 -29.86 2.04
C GLY A 27 21.10 -29.40 0.57
N VAL A 28 19.91 -29.57 0.01
CA VAL A 28 19.55 -29.20 -1.37
C VAL A 28 19.59 -27.68 -1.57
N GLY A 29 20.76 -27.06 -1.66
CA GLY A 29 20.94 -25.66 -2.09
C GLY A 29 20.23 -24.56 -1.28
N PHE A 30 19.53 -24.91 -0.21
CA PHE A 30 18.92 -23.99 0.72
C PHE A 30 19.78 -24.01 1.99
N ASP A 31 20.29 -22.83 2.34
CA ASP A 31 21.10 -22.61 3.54
C ASP A 31 20.45 -23.22 4.79
N ASN A 32 21.27 -23.52 5.80
CA ASN A 32 20.74 -24.05 7.04
C ASN A 32 19.79 -23.00 7.70
N TYR A 33 18.84 -23.49 8.50
CA TYR A 33 17.85 -22.63 9.15
C TYR A 33 18.50 -21.58 10.10
N GLY A 34 19.68 -21.90 10.65
CA GLY A 34 20.47 -20.97 11.48
C GLY A 34 20.93 -19.74 10.70
N ASP A 35 21.51 -19.93 9.52
CA ASP A 35 21.99 -18.87 8.63
C ASP A 35 20.84 -18.02 8.07
N TYR A 36 19.67 -18.63 7.87
CA TYR A 36 18.44 -17.89 7.56
C TYR A 36 18.03 -16.97 8.72
N GLN A 37 17.97 -17.50 9.95
CA GLN A 37 17.65 -16.70 11.12
C GLN A 37 18.65 -15.57 11.34
N GLN A 38 19.93 -15.84 11.12
CA GLN A 38 20.98 -14.84 11.35
C GLN A 38 20.92 -13.70 10.33
N ARG A 39 20.61 -13.99 9.04
CA ARG A 39 20.35 -12.95 8.03
C ARG A 39 19.08 -12.16 8.31
N GLN A 40 18.01 -12.80 8.77
CA GLN A 40 16.79 -12.11 9.20
C GLN A 40 17.05 -11.11 10.32
N ILE A 41 17.83 -11.50 11.34
CA ILE A 41 18.19 -10.62 12.47
C ILE A 41 19.06 -9.46 11.98
N ALA A 42 20.07 -9.73 11.14
CA ALA A 42 20.94 -8.68 10.58
C ALA A 42 20.17 -7.67 9.72
N ALA A 43 19.21 -8.14 8.90
CA ALA A 43 18.36 -7.28 8.08
C ALA A 43 17.43 -6.38 8.92
N GLN A 44 16.85 -6.93 9.99
CA GLN A 44 16.03 -6.14 10.92
C GLN A 44 16.84 -5.08 11.66
N GLN A 45 18.10 -5.39 12.01
CA GLN A 45 19.00 -4.42 12.64
C GLN A 45 19.45 -3.32 11.66
N ALA A 46 19.70 -3.66 10.39
CA ALA A 46 20.00 -2.68 9.34
C ALA A 46 18.80 -1.74 9.06
N ALA A 47 17.57 -2.26 9.10
CA ALA A 47 16.35 -1.45 8.98
C ALA A 47 16.08 -0.54 10.18
N ARG A 48 16.74 -0.79 11.32
CA ARG A 48 16.63 0.01 12.56
C ARG A 48 17.77 1.01 12.75
N ALA A 49 18.76 1.03 11.85
CA ALA A 49 19.80 2.06 11.89
C ALA A 49 19.18 3.42 11.56
N PRO A 50 19.40 4.47 12.37
CA PRO A 50 18.93 5.80 12.05
C PRO A 50 19.62 6.25 10.75
N ALA A 51 18.81 6.60 9.75
CA ALA A 51 19.30 7.34 8.60
C ALA A 51 19.86 8.67 9.13
N TYR A 52 21.19 8.79 9.18
CA TYR A 52 21.81 10.11 9.20
C TYR A 52 21.44 10.77 7.88
N ALA A 53 20.40 11.60 7.92
CA ALA A 53 20.04 12.46 6.81
C ALA A 53 21.27 13.33 6.49
N ALA A 54 21.86 13.10 5.31
CA ALA A 54 22.73 14.10 4.72
C ALA A 54 21.94 15.42 4.63
N PRO A 55 22.51 16.57 5.01
CA PRO A 55 21.80 17.84 4.88
C PRO A 55 21.52 18.09 3.40
N GLY A 56 20.25 17.94 3.01
CA GLY A 56 19.77 18.31 1.69
C GLY A 56 19.94 19.81 1.51
N THR A 57 20.68 20.19 0.47
CA THR A 57 20.74 21.56 -0.02
C THR A 57 19.32 21.99 -0.41
N ALA A 58 18.75 22.93 0.34
CA ALA A 58 17.51 23.59 -0.04
C ALA A 58 17.73 24.37 -1.33
N VAL A 59 17.12 23.93 -2.43
CA VAL A 59 17.03 24.73 -3.66
C VAL A 59 15.99 25.81 -3.40
N VAL A 60 16.46 27.04 -3.21
CA VAL A 60 15.62 28.24 -3.11
C VAL A 60 15.20 28.63 -4.54
N PRO A 61 13.91 28.70 -4.88
CA PRO A 61 13.47 29.20 -6.19
C PRO A 61 13.79 30.71 -6.29
N PRO A 62 14.18 31.22 -7.47
CA PRO A 62 14.50 32.64 -7.63
C PRO A 62 13.27 33.52 -7.34
N ALA A 63 13.47 34.57 -6.54
CA ALA A 63 12.42 35.45 -5.98
C ALA A 63 11.74 36.40 -6.98
N ASN A 64 11.96 36.24 -8.29
CA ASN A 64 11.49 37.19 -9.30
C ASN A 64 10.53 36.52 -10.28
N TYR A 65 9.34 36.17 -9.80
CA TYR A 65 8.18 35.99 -10.67
C TYR A 65 7.29 37.21 -10.54
N THR A 66 7.46 38.18 -11.43
CA THR A 66 6.47 39.22 -11.65
C THR A 66 5.45 38.64 -12.64
N SER A 67 4.33 38.13 -12.13
CA SER A 67 3.19 37.79 -12.99
C SER A 67 2.74 39.07 -13.70
N PRO A 68 2.49 39.07 -15.03
CA PRO A 68 1.85 40.20 -15.66
C PRO A 68 0.46 40.36 -15.05
N VAL A 69 0.24 41.49 -14.37
CA VAL A 69 -1.12 41.96 -14.07
C VAL A 69 -1.77 42.21 -15.42
N VAL A 70 -2.63 41.30 -15.86
CA VAL A 70 -3.55 41.55 -16.96
C VAL A 70 -4.62 42.49 -16.41
N THR A 71 -4.38 43.80 -16.52
CA THR A 71 -5.47 44.78 -16.59
C THR A 71 -6.11 44.67 -17.97
N GLY A 72 -6.78 43.55 -18.21
CA GLY A 72 -7.52 43.29 -19.44
C GLY A 72 -9.00 43.41 -19.15
N GLN A 73 -9.63 44.48 -19.61
CA GLN A 73 -11.06 44.50 -19.85
C GLN A 73 -11.39 43.33 -20.79
N SER A 74 -12.14 42.34 -20.29
CA SER A 74 -12.58 41.20 -21.09
C SER A 74 -13.49 41.70 -22.22
N ALA A 75 -12.94 41.77 -23.44
CA ALA A 75 -13.74 41.83 -24.65
C ALA A 75 -14.45 40.49 -24.81
N VAL A 76 -15.76 40.46 -24.61
CA VAL A 76 -16.60 39.26 -24.78
C VAL A 76 -16.73 38.99 -26.27
N ALA A 77 -16.22 37.85 -26.74
CA ALA A 77 -16.47 37.36 -28.08
C ALA A 77 -17.97 37.01 -28.25
N PRO A 78 -18.61 37.29 -29.41
CA PRO A 78 -20.01 36.94 -29.63
C PRO A 78 -20.23 35.42 -29.45
N GLY A 79 -21.04 35.02 -28.48
CA GLY A 79 -21.34 33.62 -28.16
C GLY A 79 -20.56 33.02 -26.98
N ALA A 80 -19.71 33.79 -26.30
CA ALA A 80 -19.12 33.33 -25.04
C ALA A 80 -20.17 33.36 -23.91
N PRO A 81 -20.22 32.32 -23.04
CA PRO A 81 -21.14 32.30 -21.91
C PRO A 81 -20.85 33.47 -20.97
N THR A 82 -21.90 34.18 -20.58
CA THR A 82 -21.79 35.31 -19.68
C THR A 82 -21.48 34.84 -18.26
N ALA A 83 -21.01 35.75 -17.41
CA ALA A 83 -20.83 35.47 -15.99
C ALA A 83 -22.15 34.99 -15.32
N ALA A 84 -23.31 35.38 -15.85
CA ALA A 84 -24.61 34.90 -15.40
C ALA A 84 -24.88 33.44 -15.81
N ASP A 85 -24.50 33.04 -17.04
CA ASP A 85 -24.67 31.66 -17.52
C ASP A 85 -23.82 30.67 -16.70
N LEU A 86 -22.60 31.09 -16.32
CA LEU A 86 -21.70 30.30 -15.48
C LEU A 86 -22.23 30.15 -14.05
N ALA A 87 -22.78 31.24 -13.49
CA ALA A 87 -23.42 31.21 -12.18
C ALA A 87 -24.67 30.32 -12.15
N GLN A 88 -25.48 30.33 -13.21
CA GLN A 88 -26.65 29.47 -13.36
C GLN A 88 -26.28 27.99 -13.52
N ALA A 89 -25.13 27.69 -14.12
CA ALA A 89 -24.58 26.33 -14.24
C ALA A 89 -23.92 25.81 -12.95
N GLY A 90 -23.94 26.58 -11.85
CA GLY A 90 -23.35 26.18 -10.57
C GLY A 90 -21.81 26.22 -10.54
N ILE A 91 -21.17 26.75 -11.59
CA ILE A 91 -19.73 26.92 -11.67
C ILE A 91 -19.38 28.28 -11.06
N GLY A 92 -18.78 28.26 -9.86
CA GLY A 92 -18.43 29.47 -9.09
C GLY A 92 -19.27 29.71 -7.83
N ALA A 93 -20.27 28.87 -7.55
CA ALA A 93 -21.05 28.90 -6.31
C ALA A 93 -20.42 27.98 -5.24
N GLY A 94 -19.22 28.35 -4.79
CA GLY A 94 -18.51 27.69 -3.70
C GLY A 94 -17.70 28.72 -2.91
N SER A 95 -18.22 29.08 -1.73
CA SER A 95 -17.57 29.89 -0.69
C SER A 95 -17.15 31.31 -1.08
N THR A 96 -17.98 32.28 -0.69
CA THR A 96 -17.53 33.59 -0.23
C THR A 96 -16.68 33.43 1.04
N THR A 97 -15.46 32.92 0.91
CA THR A 97 -14.37 33.40 1.76
C THR A 97 -13.97 34.74 1.19
N THR A 98 -14.20 35.81 1.96
CA THR A 98 -13.52 37.09 1.78
C THR A 98 -12.04 36.82 1.55
N ALA A 99 -11.59 36.93 0.29
CA ALA A 99 -10.19 37.15 0.01
C ALA A 99 -9.87 38.50 0.65
N SER A 100 -9.17 38.46 1.79
CA SER A 100 -8.44 39.62 2.26
C SER A 100 -7.57 40.10 1.11
N SER A 101 -7.96 41.22 0.53
CA SER A 101 -7.09 42.02 -0.32
C SER A 101 -5.91 42.49 0.55
N ILE A 102 -4.85 41.70 0.62
CA ILE A 102 -3.54 42.21 0.99
C ILE A 102 -2.99 42.83 -0.28
N GLY A 103 -3.07 44.16 -0.38
CA GLY A 103 -2.51 44.91 -1.51
C GLY A 103 -3.45 45.90 -2.17
N ALA A 104 -4.22 46.66 -1.39
CA ALA A 104 -4.57 48.01 -1.83
C ALA A 104 -3.26 48.84 -1.86
N PRO A 105 -3.06 49.75 -2.85
CA PRO A 105 -1.88 50.60 -2.87
C PRO A 105 -1.91 51.48 -1.62
N ALA A 106 -0.97 51.24 -0.70
CA ALA A 106 -0.69 52.20 0.35
C ALA A 106 -0.24 53.49 -0.34
N THR A 107 -1.02 54.56 -0.14
CA THR A 107 -0.56 55.93 -0.33
C THR A 107 0.82 56.06 0.29
N ALA A 108 1.79 56.51 -0.50
CA ALA A 108 3.19 56.65 -0.15
C ALA A 108 3.36 57.26 1.26
N ALA A 109 3.77 56.44 2.22
CA ALA A 109 4.42 56.95 3.42
C ALA A 109 5.82 57.42 2.99
N PRO A 110 6.25 58.65 3.33
CA PRO A 110 7.59 59.09 3.00
C PRO A 110 8.59 58.17 3.72
N LEU A 111 9.54 57.63 2.96
CA LEU A 111 10.68 56.88 3.51
C LEU A 111 11.48 57.80 4.45
N PRO A 112 12.05 57.28 5.56
CA PRO A 112 12.91 58.08 6.42
C PRO A 112 14.07 58.64 5.60
N SER A 113 14.32 59.94 5.72
CA SER A 113 15.28 60.71 4.92
C SER A 113 16.76 60.39 5.22
N TYR A 114 17.04 59.31 5.96
CA TYR A 114 18.39 58.83 6.16
C TYR A 114 18.41 57.35 6.54
N VAL A 115 18.95 56.51 5.65
CA VAL A 115 19.37 55.14 5.95
C VAL A 115 20.89 55.14 5.93
N PRO A 116 21.59 54.96 7.08
CA PRO A 116 23.06 54.90 7.06
C PRO A 116 23.53 53.66 6.28
N PRO A 117 24.65 53.73 5.56
CA PRO A 117 25.12 52.61 4.74
C PRO A 117 25.45 51.40 5.62
N ALA A 118 25.02 50.21 5.18
CA ALA A 118 25.30 48.94 5.86
C ALA A 118 26.80 48.54 5.85
N ASN A 119 27.69 49.41 5.38
CA ASN A 119 29.13 49.21 5.35
C ASN A 119 29.87 50.58 5.37
N PRO A 120 30.68 50.93 6.39
CA PRO A 120 31.27 52.27 6.55
C PRO A 120 32.46 52.58 5.61
N GLN A 121 32.71 51.75 4.60
CA GLN A 121 33.85 51.88 3.67
C GLN A 121 33.44 52.28 2.24
N VAL A 122 32.16 52.46 1.96
CA VAL A 122 31.67 52.88 0.64
C VAL A 122 31.13 54.31 0.73
N ALA A 123 31.86 55.25 0.14
CA ALA A 123 31.35 56.58 -0.13
C ALA A 123 30.38 56.50 -1.31
N GLU A 124 29.19 57.07 -1.13
CA GLU A 124 28.11 57.07 -2.11
C GLU A 124 28.51 57.95 -3.31
N ALA A 125 28.81 57.32 -4.45
CA ALA A 125 29.08 58.04 -5.69
C ALA A 125 27.75 58.54 -6.28
N THR A 126 27.69 59.85 -6.51
CA THR A 126 26.60 60.54 -7.19
C THR A 126 26.44 60.06 -8.64
N SER A 127 25.19 59.82 -9.04
CA SER A 127 24.69 59.69 -10.42
C SER A 127 25.32 58.63 -11.32
N TYR A 128 24.59 57.54 -11.59
CA TYR A 128 24.81 56.70 -12.77
C TYR A 128 24.14 57.36 -13.98
N PRO A 129 24.85 57.68 -15.08
CA PRO A 129 24.19 58.09 -16.31
C PRO A 129 23.37 56.93 -16.86
N ALA A 130 22.22 57.23 -17.47
CA ALA A 130 21.41 56.26 -18.20
C ALA A 130 22.24 55.65 -19.34
N GLY A 131 22.80 54.46 -19.10
CA GLY A 131 23.45 53.67 -20.12
C GLY A 131 22.39 53.15 -21.09
N THR A 132 22.59 53.38 -22.38
CA THR A 132 21.83 52.74 -23.46
C THR A 132 21.77 51.24 -23.22
N ALA A 133 20.56 50.68 -23.17
CA ALA A 133 20.35 49.25 -23.01
C ALA A 133 21.09 48.49 -24.12
N ALA A 134 22.13 47.75 -23.74
CA ALA A 134 22.71 46.74 -24.61
C ALA A 134 21.62 45.71 -24.97
N PRO A 135 21.56 45.20 -26.22
CA PRO A 135 20.62 44.14 -26.55
C PRO A 135 20.88 42.95 -25.62
N ALA A 136 19.81 42.42 -25.02
CA ALA A 136 19.89 41.23 -24.21
C ALA A 136 20.55 40.10 -25.02
N PRO A 137 21.45 39.30 -24.43
CA PRO A 137 22.05 38.19 -25.13
C PRO A 137 20.94 37.25 -25.63
N GLU A 138 20.98 36.90 -26.91
CA GLU A 138 20.11 35.87 -27.48
C GLU A 138 20.48 34.55 -26.80
N ILE A 139 19.67 34.14 -25.82
CA ILE A 139 19.80 32.86 -25.12
C ILE A 139 19.38 31.77 -26.12
N ASN A 140 20.28 31.43 -27.04
CA ASN A 140 20.10 30.28 -27.93
C ASN A 140 20.40 29.01 -27.12
N ASN A 141 19.40 28.52 -26.41
CA ASN A 141 19.45 27.24 -25.73
C ASN A 141 19.37 26.09 -26.75
N GLY A 142 20.40 25.91 -27.59
CA GLY A 142 20.45 24.86 -28.63
C GLY A 142 20.40 23.41 -28.11
N GLY A 143 20.22 23.22 -26.80
CA GLY A 143 19.97 21.92 -26.16
C GLY A 143 18.79 21.91 -25.18
N ILE A 144 18.01 22.99 -25.05
CA ILE A 144 16.76 22.99 -24.28
C ILE A 144 15.60 22.96 -25.27
N SER A 145 14.81 21.89 -25.14
CA SER A 145 13.46 21.73 -25.64
C SER A 145 12.65 23.06 -25.71
N ASP A 146 12.17 23.44 -26.90
CA ASP A 146 11.30 24.60 -27.15
C ASP A 146 9.82 24.32 -26.80
N GLU A 147 9.54 23.18 -26.16
CA GLU A 147 8.23 22.72 -25.71
C GLU A 147 7.57 23.64 -24.67
N GLN A 148 8.32 24.57 -24.09
CA GLN A 148 7.80 25.62 -23.18
C GLN A 148 7.63 26.99 -23.87
N ASP A 149 7.99 27.13 -25.15
CA ASP A 149 7.72 28.33 -25.96
C ASP A 149 6.41 28.18 -26.74
N PHE A 150 5.38 28.90 -26.28
CA PHE A 150 4.04 28.86 -26.88
C PHE A 150 4.01 29.31 -28.35
N SER A 151 4.94 30.17 -28.78
CA SER A 151 5.03 30.63 -30.17
C SER A 151 5.64 29.55 -31.07
N ALA A 152 6.67 28.85 -30.58
CA ALA A 152 7.28 27.73 -31.28
C ALA A 152 6.31 26.55 -31.40
N VAL A 153 5.63 26.19 -30.31
CA VAL A 153 4.66 25.08 -30.30
C VAL A 153 3.45 25.39 -31.17
N SER A 154 2.86 26.59 -31.09
CA SER A 154 1.69 26.94 -31.92
C SER A 154 1.98 27.01 -33.43
N SER A 155 3.24 27.25 -33.81
CA SER A 155 3.65 27.21 -35.22
C SER A 155 3.78 25.77 -35.77
N ARG A 156 4.06 24.79 -34.90
CA ARG A 156 4.29 23.38 -35.26
C ARG A 156 3.04 22.53 -35.07
N GLU A 157 2.31 22.76 -33.98
CA GLU A 157 1.12 22.02 -33.61
C GLU A 157 -0.14 22.78 -34.03
N THR A 158 -0.89 22.20 -34.95
CA THR A 158 -2.14 22.76 -35.45
C THR A 158 -3.34 21.99 -34.90
N ILE A 159 -4.52 22.62 -34.89
CA ILE A 159 -5.78 21.97 -34.52
C ILE A 159 -6.05 20.72 -35.39
N ALA A 160 -5.66 20.75 -36.66
CA ALA A 160 -5.79 19.62 -37.57
C ALA A 160 -4.86 18.45 -37.17
N SER A 161 -3.60 18.75 -36.82
CA SER A 161 -2.64 17.77 -36.30
C SER A 161 -3.16 17.10 -35.03
N ASP A 162 -3.65 17.91 -34.08
CA ASP A 162 -4.14 17.41 -32.79
C ASP A 162 -5.39 16.54 -32.97
N LYS A 163 -6.32 16.96 -33.83
CA LYS A 163 -7.50 16.16 -34.20
C LYS A 163 -7.10 14.79 -34.74
N GLN A 164 -6.12 14.74 -35.64
CA GLN A 164 -5.66 13.48 -36.22
C GLN A 164 -5.02 12.57 -35.16
N ARG A 165 -4.26 13.13 -34.21
CA ARG A 165 -3.65 12.36 -33.11
C ARG A 165 -4.70 11.83 -32.14
N ILE A 166 -5.73 12.61 -31.83
CA ILE A 166 -6.88 12.16 -31.03
C ILE A 166 -7.64 11.04 -31.75
N GLU A 167 -7.85 11.16 -33.07
CA GLU A 167 -8.50 10.11 -33.86
C GLU A 167 -7.69 8.81 -33.88
N GLN A 168 -6.37 8.90 -34.03
CA GLN A 168 -5.46 7.75 -33.92
C GLN A 168 -5.51 7.11 -32.53
N ASN A 169 -5.44 7.92 -31.47
CA ASN A 169 -5.52 7.44 -30.09
C ASN A 169 -6.87 6.79 -29.80
N ARG A 170 -7.96 7.37 -30.31
CA ARG A 170 -9.31 6.81 -30.17
C ARG A 170 -9.47 5.52 -30.96
N ALA A 171 -8.87 5.40 -32.15
CA ALA A 171 -8.87 4.17 -32.93
C ALA A 171 -8.03 3.05 -32.27
N ALA A 172 -6.98 3.42 -31.54
CA ALA A 172 -6.16 2.49 -30.77
C ALA A 172 -6.76 2.11 -29.40
N TYR A 173 -7.73 2.88 -28.90
CA TYR A 173 -8.31 2.68 -27.59
C TYR A 173 -9.25 1.47 -27.58
N GLN A 174 -8.91 0.45 -26.78
CA GLN A 174 -9.80 -0.68 -26.49
C GLN A 174 -10.24 -0.61 -25.03
N GLN A 175 -11.55 -0.52 -24.80
CA GLN A 175 -12.12 -0.67 -23.46
C GLN A 175 -12.29 -2.16 -23.17
N VAL A 176 -11.46 -2.68 -22.27
CA VAL A 176 -11.69 -4.02 -21.71
C VAL A 176 -12.83 -3.90 -20.71
N GLN A 177 -13.94 -4.57 -21.00
CA GLN A 177 -15.05 -4.62 -20.06
C GLN A 177 -14.62 -5.37 -18.80
N PRO A 178 -15.02 -4.90 -17.60
CA PRO A 178 -14.83 -5.65 -16.37
C PRO A 178 -15.44 -7.04 -16.53
N THR A 179 -14.59 -8.05 -16.67
CA THR A 179 -15.01 -9.44 -16.67
C THR A 179 -15.03 -9.88 -15.22
N GLU A 180 -16.10 -10.57 -14.80
CA GLU A 180 -16.13 -11.17 -13.46
C GLU A 180 -14.90 -12.04 -13.26
N ASN A 181 -14.20 -11.80 -12.16
CA ASN A 181 -13.08 -12.65 -11.78
C ASN A 181 -13.64 -14.07 -11.61
N PRO A 182 -13.09 -15.09 -12.30
CA PRO A 182 -13.64 -16.43 -12.24
C PRO A 182 -13.76 -16.86 -10.78
N GLU A 183 -14.93 -17.42 -10.43
CA GLU A 183 -15.08 -18.11 -9.16
C GLU A 183 -13.96 -19.15 -9.05
N ARG A 184 -13.41 -19.32 -7.85
CA ARG A 184 -12.37 -20.31 -7.58
C ARG A 184 -12.96 -21.72 -7.75
N THR A 185 -13.06 -22.18 -8.98
CA THR A 185 -13.52 -23.52 -9.38
C THR A 185 -12.45 -24.60 -9.15
N GLY A 186 -11.38 -24.26 -8.40
CA GLY A 186 -10.22 -25.10 -8.16
C GLY A 186 -9.80 -25.25 -6.69
N ALA A 187 -10.56 -24.71 -5.72
CA ALA A 187 -10.57 -25.38 -4.42
C ALA A 187 -11.24 -26.72 -4.73
N SER A 188 -10.43 -27.75 -4.98
CA SER A 188 -10.84 -28.99 -5.62
C SER A 188 -12.23 -29.42 -5.15
N GLU A 189 -13.05 -30.06 -5.98
CA GLU A 189 -14.28 -30.72 -5.49
C GLU A 189 -14.00 -31.70 -4.33
N ALA A 190 -12.72 -32.07 -4.12
CA ALA A 190 -12.20 -32.83 -2.97
C ALA A 190 -11.73 -31.98 -1.76
N ALA A 191 -11.73 -30.66 -1.81
CA ALA A 191 -11.34 -29.74 -0.74
C ALA A 191 -12.60 -29.05 -0.25
N VAL A 192 -13.17 -29.58 0.83
CA VAL A 192 -14.25 -28.91 1.55
C VAL A 192 -13.72 -27.55 2.00
N ASP A 193 -14.38 -26.47 1.57
CA ASP A 193 -14.04 -25.11 1.98
C ASP A 193 -14.39 -24.90 3.46
N LEU A 194 -13.36 -25.00 4.30
CA LEU A 194 -13.47 -24.85 5.74
C LEU A 194 -13.86 -23.42 6.15
N VAL A 195 -13.42 -22.42 5.38
CA VAL A 195 -13.74 -21.01 5.65
C VAL A 195 -15.23 -20.79 5.40
N GLN A 196 -15.73 -21.28 4.27
CA GLN A 196 -17.14 -21.17 3.96
C GLN A 196 -18.02 -21.93 4.96
N TYR A 197 -17.55 -23.08 5.44
CA TYR A 197 -18.21 -23.82 6.52
C TYR A 197 -18.26 -23.02 7.82
N ALA A 198 -17.13 -22.46 8.29
CA ALA A 198 -17.08 -21.66 9.51
C ALA A 198 -18.01 -20.43 9.45
N LEU A 199 -18.05 -19.73 8.31
CA LEU A 199 -18.89 -18.54 8.11
C LEU A 199 -20.40 -18.85 8.11
N LYS A 200 -20.77 -20.07 7.68
CA LYS A 200 -22.15 -20.56 7.63
C LYS A 200 -22.59 -21.23 8.93
N ALA A 201 -21.67 -21.71 9.75
CA ALA A 201 -21.99 -22.37 11.01
C ALA A 201 -22.76 -21.40 11.95
N PRO A 202 -23.90 -21.83 12.53
CA PRO A 202 -24.73 -20.96 13.37
C PRO A 202 -24.26 -20.86 14.83
N ASN A 203 -23.30 -21.69 15.22
CA ASN A 203 -22.88 -21.91 16.59
C ASN A 203 -21.41 -21.49 16.81
N LYS A 204 -21.06 -21.25 18.07
CA LYS A 204 -19.67 -20.95 18.48
C LYS A 204 -18.90 -22.24 18.78
N LEU A 205 -17.57 -22.14 18.86
CA LEU A 205 -16.72 -23.24 19.33
C LEU A 205 -17.21 -23.75 20.70
N GLY A 206 -17.39 -25.07 20.82
CA GLY A 206 -17.88 -25.75 22.01
C GLY A 206 -19.40 -25.74 22.21
N GLU A 207 -20.17 -25.09 21.32
CA GLU A 207 -21.63 -25.06 21.42
C GLU A 207 -22.25 -26.28 20.71
N THR A 208 -22.71 -27.25 21.50
CA THR A 208 -23.33 -28.50 21.00
C THR A 208 -24.64 -28.22 20.26
N ILE A 209 -24.65 -28.45 18.94
CA ILE A 209 -25.84 -28.37 18.09
C ILE A 209 -26.17 -29.69 17.38
N TYR A 210 -25.22 -30.64 17.34
CA TYR A 210 -25.39 -31.97 16.78
C TYR A 210 -25.47 -33.00 17.90
N PRO A 211 -26.59 -33.73 18.04
CA PRO A 211 -26.72 -34.74 19.09
C PRO A 211 -25.73 -35.88 18.85
N ARG A 212 -24.91 -36.18 19.87
CA ARG A 212 -23.97 -37.31 19.87
C ARG A 212 -24.45 -38.41 20.82
N SER A 213 -24.28 -39.66 20.39
CA SER A 213 -24.52 -40.80 21.26
C SER A 213 -23.46 -40.84 22.35
N LYS A 214 -23.86 -41.12 23.59
CA LYS A 214 -22.92 -41.36 24.71
C LYS A 214 -22.14 -42.66 24.56
N ILE A 215 -22.50 -43.49 23.58
CA ILE A 215 -21.81 -44.75 23.26
C ILE A 215 -20.85 -44.46 22.11
N ALA A 216 -19.58 -44.26 22.43
CA ALA A 216 -18.51 -44.11 21.45
C ALA A 216 -17.85 -45.47 21.17
N LEU A 217 -17.89 -45.92 19.91
CA LEU A 217 -17.22 -47.14 19.45
C LEU A 217 -15.73 -46.92 19.17
N THR A 218 -15.32 -45.66 19.01
CA THR A 218 -13.95 -45.25 18.70
C THR A 218 -13.52 -44.14 19.64
N ASN A 219 -12.28 -44.21 20.11
CA ASN A 219 -11.70 -43.17 20.97
C ASN A 219 -11.36 -41.94 20.13
N SER A 220 -11.88 -40.77 20.53
CA SER A 220 -11.74 -39.53 19.77
C SER A 220 -10.29 -39.07 19.70
N GLU A 221 -9.55 -39.13 20.81
CA GLU A 221 -8.15 -38.71 20.88
C GLU A 221 -7.28 -39.49 19.89
N LYS A 222 -7.47 -40.81 19.81
CA LYS A 222 -6.79 -41.67 18.83
C LYS A 222 -7.18 -41.33 17.40
N SER A 223 -8.46 -41.07 17.13
CA SER A 223 -8.93 -40.70 15.79
C SER A 223 -8.36 -39.36 15.34
N CYS A 224 -8.33 -38.37 16.24
CA CYS A 224 -7.78 -37.03 16.00
C CYS A 224 -6.26 -37.06 15.80
N GLY A 225 -5.53 -37.90 16.56
CA GLY A 225 -4.09 -38.08 16.40
C GLY A 225 -3.63 -38.66 15.05
N ARG A 226 -4.56 -39.04 14.15
CA ARG A 226 -4.25 -39.51 12.79
C ARG A 226 -4.02 -38.37 11.80
N PHE A 227 -4.40 -37.14 12.15
CA PHE A 227 -4.29 -35.99 11.28
C PHE A 227 -3.12 -35.11 11.71
N GLY A 228 -2.34 -34.63 10.73
CA GLY A 228 -1.19 -33.76 10.99
C GLY A 228 -1.57 -32.32 11.34
N THR A 229 -2.80 -31.89 11.00
CA THR A 229 -3.32 -30.55 11.32
C THR A 229 -4.81 -30.61 11.69
N PRO A 230 -5.32 -29.62 12.45
CA PRO A 230 -6.75 -29.51 12.76
C PRO A 230 -7.63 -29.37 11.51
N GLU A 231 -7.17 -28.63 10.50
CA GLU A 231 -7.89 -28.41 9.24
C GLU A 231 -8.05 -29.73 8.47
N ALA A 232 -7.02 -30.57 8.46
CA ALA A 232 -7.09 -31.88 7.83
C ALA A 232 -8.11 -32.79 8.52
N ALA A 233 -8.21 -32.71 9.85
CA ALA A 233 -9.22 -33.43 10.62
C ALA A 233 -10.64 -32.93 10.30
N GLN A 234 -10.85 -31.62 10.28
CA GLN A 234 -12.15 -31.02 9.93
C GLN A 234 -12.57 -31.37 8.50
N GLN A 235 -11.65 -31.28 7.55
CA GLN A 235 -11.93 -31.65 6.16
C GLN A 235 -12.32 -33.13 6.05
N ALA A 236 -11.62 -34.02 6.76
CA ALA A 236 -11.94 -35.44 6.79
C ALA A 236 -13.29 -35.73 7.48
N PHE A 237 -13.63 -34.98 8.53
CA PHE A 237 -14.92 -35.03 9.21
C PHE A 237 -16.06 -34.68 8.25
N LEU A 238 -15.96 -33.53 7.58
CA LEU A 238 -16.96 -33.08 6.60
C LEU A 238 -17.07 -34.06 5.42
N LYS A 239 -15.94 -34.57 4.91
CA LYS A 239 -15.91 -35.64 3.88
C LYS A 239 -16.59 -36.93 4.33
N SER A 240 -16.57 -37.24 5.62
CA SER A 240 -17.16 -38.46 6.18
C SER A 240 -18.66 -38.33 6.51
N GLY A 241 -19.28 -37.18 6.19
CA GLY A 241 -20.69 -36.90 6.45
C GLY A 241 -20.96 -36.10 7.73
N GLY A 242 -19.91 -35.56 8.35
CA GLY A 242 -20.03 -34.55 9.39
C GLY A 242 -20.73 -33.30 8.85
N PRO A 243 -21.45 -32.54 9.68
CA PRO A 243 -21.58 -32.72 11.12
C PRO A 243 -22.71 -33.66 11.58
N ARG A 244 -23.61 -34.04 10.66
CA ARG A 244 -24.74 -34.93 10.96
C ARG A 244 -24.29 -36.35 11.35
N ARG A 245 -23.25 -36.87 10.71
CA ARG A 245 -22.70 -38.21 11.01
C ARG A 245 -21.23 -38.07 11.38
N ASP A 246 -20.87 -38.68 12.50
CA ASP A 246 -19.48 -38.75 12.94
C ASP A 246 -19.07 -40.21 13.18
N PRO A 247 -18.78 -40.97 12.10
CA PRO A 247 -18.44 -42.38 12.22
C PRO A 247 -17.07 -42.63 12.87
N LYS A 248 -16.22 -41.60 12.98
CA LYS A 248 -14.87 -41.69 13.51
C LYS A 248 -14.74 -41.08 14.91
N ASN A 249 -15.82 -40.55 15.47
CA ASN A 249 -15.86 -39.84 16.74
C ASN A 249 -14.84 -38.68 16.77
N LEU A 250 -14.79 -37.88 15.70
CA LEU A 250 -13.92 -36.71 15.58
C LEU A 250 -14.47 -35.47 16.29
N ASP A 251 -15.78 -35.39 16.50
CA ASP A 251 -16.50 -34.28 17.15
C ASP A 251 -17.44 -34.89 18.23
N PRO A 252 -16.87 -35.36 19.36
CA PRO A 252 -17.61 -36.05 20.42
C PRO A 252 -18.54 -35.11 21.21
N ASP A 253 -18.24 -33.82 21.24
CA ASP A 253 -19.01 -32.75 21.86
C ASP A 253 -20.14 -32.22 20.98
N GLY A 254 -20.12 -32.53 19.68
CA GLY A 254 -21.24 -32.28 18.78
C GLY A 254 -21.41 -30.82 18.42
N ASP A 255 -20.35 -30.02 18.47
CA ASP A 255 -20.37 -28.62 18.05
C ASP A 255 -20.16 -28.48 16.52
N GLY A 256 -19.89 -29.57 15.82
CA GLY A 256 -19.64 -29.57 14.38
C GLY A 256 -18.23 -29.12 13.99
N PHE A 257 -17.33 -28.97 14.96
CA PHE A 257 -15.94 -28.60 14.80
C PHE A 257 -15.06 -29.74 15.33
N ALA A 258 -14.55 -30.55 14.41
CA ALA A 258 -13.83 -31.76 14.72
C ALA A 258 -12.46 -31.48 15.36
N CYS A 259 -12.15 -32.32 16.34
CA CYS A 259 -10.87 -32.40 17.03
C CYS A 259 -10.49 -31.07 17.69
N TYR A 260 -9.49 -30.38 17.15
CA TYR A 260 -8.96 -29.13 17.70
C TYR A 260 -9.13 -27.97 16.74
N TRP A 261 -10.04 -28.10 15.76
CA TRP A 261 -10.22 -27.08 14.74
C TRP A 261 -11.03 -25.90 15.28
N ASP A 262 -10.44 -24.70 15.23
CA ASP A 262 -11.06 -23.47 15.72
C ASP A 262 -11.67 -22.66 14.55
N PRO A 263 -13.01 -22.48 14.50
CA PRO A 263 -13.68 -21.68 13.50
C PRO A 263 -13.63 -20.17 13.80
N THR A 264 -13.25 -19.79 15.03
CA THR A 264 -13.36 -18.42 15.56
C THR A 264 -12.66 -17.38 14.69
N PRO A 265 -11.42 -17.60 14.19
CA PRO A 265 -10.75 -16.61 13.34
C PRO A 265 -11.54 -16.30 12.06
N PHE A 266 -12.23 -17.30 11.50
CA PHE A 266 -13.04 -17.12 10.28
C PHE A 266 -14.38 -16.45 10.60
N GLN A 267 -15.01 -16.82 11.72
CA GLN A 267 -16.28 -16.23 12.16
C GLN A 267 -16.13 -14.74 12.53
N GLN A 268 -14.97 -14.34 13.09
CA GLN A 268 -14.68 -12.94 13.41
C GLN A 268 -14.59 -12.04 12.17
N ALA A 269 -14.15 -12.58 11.02
CA ALA A 269 -14.03 -11.85 9.77
C ALA A 269 -15.38 -11.53 9.08
N LYS A 270 -16.50 -12.00 9.65
CA LYS A 270 -17.85 -11.74 9.14
C LYS A 270 -18.36 -10.33 9.44
N ASN A 271 -17.68 -9.60 10.34
CA ASN A 271 -18.12 -8.29 10.86
C ASN A 271 -17.30 -7.13 10.31
#